data_AF-A0AAE1JRY5-F1
#
_entry.id   AF-A0AAE1JRY5-F1
#
_cell.length_a   1.000
_cell.length_b   1.000
_cell.length_c   1.000
_cell.angle_alpha   90.00
_cell.angle_beta   90.00
_cell.angle_gamma   90.00
#
_symmetry.space_group_name_H-M   'P 1'
#
loop_
_entity.id
_entity.type
_entity.pdbx_description
1 polymer ?
#
loop_
_entity_poly.entity_id
_entity_poly.type
_entity_poly.pdbx_seq_one_letter_code
_entity_poly.pdbx_strand_id
1 'polypeptide(L)'
;MEAGLAALAEFRVRAEVGPVLRDFCARRSALIKALTDDVEQFCAQCDPDEEKLCLYGDSNGRWRVAPPAKDVPPDLPEPVSGINLFRNLKSKDYWLNFVAHRSDLWLLSLALFEGTSSGFGKKHRKLLYKKIDQLPKILEVARMRRNSRAQVQRVFNDFTGRSRALLKALTEDTNEFCRQCVPDGGILCLFGDTNGQWRVGPPDVNVPPGLPQPEPGINLYRGSMPLVTWLSWVARFSDIWLRSLASFEATNNIGLHQADRLRVHDMIEQLPTLYDVVRNYHVQSLRLSYTYRAS
;
A
#
# COMPACT_ATOMS: atom_id res chain seq x y z
N MET A 1 -8.37 44.16 33.44
CA MET A 1 -9.74 44.05 32.89
C MET A 1 -9.72 43.89 31.37
N GLU A 2 -9.03 44.77 30.63
CA GLU A 2 -8.92 44.71 29.15
C GLU A 2 -8.31 43.40 28.60
N ALA A 3 -7.26 42.87 29.24
CA ALA A 3 -6.67 41.59 28.84
C ALA A 3 -7.67 40.41 28.93
N GLY A 4 -8.59 40.44 29.90
CA GLY A 4 -9.63 39.42 30.06
C GLY A 4 -10.73 39.52 28.99
N LEU A 5 -11.14 40.74 28.62
CA LEU A 5 -12.11 40.98 27.55
C LEU A 5 -11.54 40.59 26.17
N ALA A 6 -10.26 40.86 25.92
CA ALA A 6 -9.57 40.43 24.70
C ALA A 6 -9.51 38.89 24.60
N ALA A 7 -9.16 38.21 25.69
CA ALA A 7 -9.12 36.75 25.74
C ALA A 7 -10.50 36.12 25.50
N LEU A 8 -11.57 36.69 26.09
CA LEU A 8 -12.94 36.23 25.86
C LEU A 8 -13.40 36.43 24.41
N ALA A 9 -13.04 37.56 23.79
CA ALA A 9 -13.33 37.81 22.38
C ALA A 9 -12.60 36.81 21.46
N GLU A 10 -11.33 36.49 21.74
CA GLU A 10 -10.60 35.46 21.00
C GLU A 10 -11.19 34.06 21.19
N PHE A 11 -11.60 33.72 22.41
CA PHE A 11 -12.25 32.44 22.70
C PHE A 11 -13.55 32.31 21.89
N ARG A 12 -14.37 33.36 21.84
CA ARG A 12 -15.62 33.38 21.06
C ARG A 12 -15.37 33.17 19.56
N VAL A 13 -14.39 33.87 18.99
CA VAL A 13 -14.00 33.71 17.57
C VAL A 13 -13.59 32.25 17.28
N ARG A 14 -12.86 31.61 18.20
CA ARG A 14 -12.47 30.18 18.05
C ARG A 14 -13.68 29.25 18.12
N ALA A 15 -14.61 29.50 19.03
CA ALA A 15 -15.82 28.69 19.18
C ALA A 15 -16.71 28.75 17.93
N GLU A 16 -16.87 29.93 17.33
CA GLU A 16 -17.66 30.15 16.11
C GLU A 16 -16.98 29.58 14.84
N VAL A 17 -15.65 29.67 14.73
CA VAL A 17 -14.88 29.05 13.61
C VAL A 17 -14.86 27.51 13.68
N GLY A 18 -14.98 26.95 14.88
CA GLY A 18 -14.88 25.52 15.14
C GLY A 18 -15.80 24.64 14.27
N PRO A 19 -17.12 24.88 14.24
CA PRO A 19 -18.07 24.14 13.40
C PRO A 19 -17.69 24.10 11.92
N VAL A 20 -17.41 25.26 11.30
CA VAL A 20 -17.07 25.34 9.86
C VAL A 20 -15.79 24.58 9.56
N LEU A 21 -14.77 24.69 10.43
CA LEU A 21 -13.54 23.93 10.27
C LEU A 21 -13.75 22.42 10.45
N ARG A 22 -14.62 22.00 11.39
CA ARG A 22 -14.93 20.57 11.59
C ARG A 22 -15.63 19.99 10.36
N ASP A 23 -16.58 20.73 9.78
CA ASP A 23 -17.24 20.34 8.53
C ASP A 23 -16.21 20.20 7.39
N PHE A 24 -15.36 21.21 7.19
CA PHE A 24 -14.26 21.16 6.21
C PHE A 24 -13.38 19.92 6.41
N CYS A 25 -12.96 19.63 7.64
CA CYS A 25 -12.12 18.48 7.96
C CYS A 25 -12.81 17.14 7.69
N ALA A 26 -14.12 17.02 7.99
CA ALA A 26 -14.88 15.82 7.74
C ALA A 26 -15.02 15.53 6.24
N ARG A 27 -15.41 16.55 5.45
CA ARG A 27 -15.51 16.44 3.98
C ARG A 27 -14.15 16.17 3.35
N ARG A 28 -13.09 16.85 3.81
CA ARG A 28 -11.70 16.59 3.39
C ARG A 28 -11.31 15.15 3.63
N SER A 29 -11.66 14.59 4.79
CA SER A 29 -11.36 13.19 5.12
C SER A 29 -12.10 12.21 4.22
N ALA A 30 -13.37 12.50 3.89
CA ALA A 30 -14.15 11.72 2.93
C ALA A 30 -13.52 11.69 1.54
N LEU A 31 -13.10 12.85 1.03
CA LEU A 31 -12.47 12.98 -0.28
C LEU A 31 -11.10 12.28 -0.33
N ILE A 32 -10.29 12.39 0.74
CA ILE A 32 -9.04 11.62 0.85
C ILE A 32 -9.34 10.12 0.80
N LYS A 33 -10.35 9.65 1.54
CA LYS A 33 -10.74 8.24 1.53
C LYS A 33 -11.13 7.75 0.14
N ALA A 34 -11.96 8.52 -0.59
CA ALA A 34 -12.35 8.22 -1.96
C ALA A 34 -11.14 8.09 -2.90
N LEU A 35 -10.14 8.97 -2.73
CA LEU A 35 -8.97 9.07 -3.59
C LEU A 35 -7.81 8.16 -3.14
N THR A 36 -7.94 7.43 -2.03
CA THR A 36 -6.91 6.50 -1.52
C THR A 36 -7.45 5.12 -1.22
N ASP A 37 -8.27 5.00 -0.18
CA ASP A 37 -8.62 3.72 0.43
C ASP A 37 -9.68 3.02 -0.43
N ASP A 38 -10.63 3.80 -0.94
CA ASP A 38 -11.75 3.37 -1.77
C ASP A 38 -11.51 3.70 -3.27
N VAL A 39 -10.27 3.91 -3.69
CA VAL A 39 -9.94 4.43 -5.04
C VAL A 39 -10.51 3.58 -6.16
N GLU A 40 -10.52 2.25 -6.02
CA GLU A 40 -11.09 1.37 -7.05
C GLU A 40 -12.62 1.49 -7.11
N GLN A 41 -13.30 1.60 -5.96
CA GLN A 41 -14.75 1.84 -5.90
C GLN A 41 -15.10 3.19 -6.53
N PHE A 42 -14.32 4.24 -6.23
CA PHE A 42 -14.47 5.55 -6.83
C PHE A 42 -14.27 5.52 -8.35
N CYS A 43 -13.22 4.83 -8.82
CA CYS A 43 -12.95 4.68 -10.26
C CYS A 43 -14.08 3.95 -10.99
N ALA A 44 -14.66 2.93 -10.35
CA ALA A 44 -15.76 2.14 -10.92
C ALA A 44 -17.06 2.93 -11.04
N GLN A 45 -17.34 3.85 -10.11
CA GLN A 45 -18.53 4.71 -10.14
C GLN A 45 -18.43 5.88 -11.14
N CYS A 46 -17.24 6.18 -11.67
CA CYS A 46 -17.03 7.26 -12.63
C CYS A 46 -17.16 6.80 -14.08
N ASP A 47 -18.32 6.26 -14.46
CA ASP A 47 -18.57 5.80 -15.83
C ASP A 47 -18.55 6.97 -16.83
N PRO A 48 -17.69 6.97 -17.87
CA PRO A 48 -17.64 8.02 -18.88
C PRO A 48 -18.91 8.17 -19.72
N ASP A 49 -19.74 7.12 -19.84
CA ASP A 49 -20.96 7.12 -20.67
C ASP A 49 -22.19 7.65 -19.92
N GLU A 50 -22.07 7.84 -18.60
CA GLU A 50 -23.10 8.46 -17.76
C GLU A 50 -23.13 9.99 -17.89
N GLU A 51 -24.17 10.63 -17.35
CA GLU A 51 -24.23 12.09 -17.27
C GLU A 51 -23.03 12.69 -16.51
N LYS A 52 -22.85 14.01 -16.55
CA LYS A 52 -21.69 14.65 -15.88
C LYS A 52 -21.74 14.36 -14.39
N LEU A 53 -20.71 13.70 -13.86
CA LEU A 53 -20.61 13.36 -12.44
C LEU A 53 -19.66 14.32 -11.69
N CYS A 54 -19.90 14.42 -10.39
CA CYS A 54 -19.11 15.15 -9.41
C CYS A 54 -18.71 14.21 -8.27
N LEU A 55 -17.58 14.50 -7.61
CA LEU A 55 -17.19 13.85 -6.35
C LEU A 55 -17.57 14.77 -5.18
N TYR A 56 -18.40 14.27 -4.27
CA TYR A 56 -18.81 14.97 -3.06
C TYR A 56 -18.21 14.34 -1.81
N GLY A 57 -17.74 15.17 -0.89
CA GLY A 57 -17.46 14.80 0.50
C GLY A 57 -18.56 15.33 1.41
N ASP A 58 -19.11 14.47 2.25
CA ASP A 58 -20.17 14.79 3.21
C ASP A 58 -19.59 15.06 4.61
N SER A 59 -20.34 15.81 5.41
CA SER A 59 -19.97 16.20 6.78
C SER A 59 -19.89 15.02 7.77
N ASN A 60 -20.46 13.87 7.40
CA ASN A 60 -20.36 12.62 8.15
C ASN A 60 -19.11 11.78 7.79
N GLY A 61 -18.21 12.30 6.94
CA GLY A 61 -17.00 11.60 6.52
C GLY A 61 -17.20 10.56 5.40
N ARG A 62 -18.40 10.49 4.81
CA ARG A 62 -18.67 9.66 3.62
C ARG A 62 -18.48 10.47 2.34
N TRP A 63 -18.19 9.77 1.26
CA TRP A 63 -18.11 10.36 -0.07
C TRP A 63 -19.17 9.72 -0.97
N ARG A 64 -19.54 10.43 -2.03
CA ARG A 64 -20.44 9.93 -3.07
C ARG A 64 -20.09 10.52 -4.43
N VAL A 65 -20.34 9.76 -5.48
CA VAL A 65 -20.34 10.24 -6.86
C VAL A 65 -21.78 10.46 -7.27
N ALA A 66 -22.09 11.66 -7.74
CA ALA A 66 -23.44 12.02 -8.15
C ALA A 66 -23.40 13.14 -9.21
N PRO A 67 -24.45 13.28 -10.02
CA PRO A 67 -24.61 14.44 -10.90
C PRO A 67 -24.64 15.76 -10.10
N PRO A 68 -24.27 16.91 -10.70
CA PRO A 68 -24.53 18.21 -10.13
C PRO A 68 -25.99 18.35 -9.70
N ALA A 69 -26.22 18.89 -8.51
CA ALA A 69 -27.58 19.15 -8.05
C ALA A 69 -28.25 20.19 -8.97
N LYS A 70 -29.50 19.94 -9.37
CA LYS A 70 -30.22 20.77 -10.37
C LYS A 70 -30.74 22.10 -9.81
N ASP A 71 -30.97 22.18 -8.50
CA ASP A 71 -31.58 23.33 -7.81
C ASP A 71 -30.68 23.84 -6.67
N VAL A 72 -29.44 24.21 -7.01
CA VAL A 72 -28.47 24.76 -6.06
C VAL A 72 -28.64 26.29 -5.97
N PRO A 73 -28.65 26.90 -4.76
CA PRO A 73 -28.63 28.35 -4.64
C PRO A 73 -27.45 28.93 -5.45
N PRO A 74 -27.63 30.06 -6.18
CA PRO A 74 -26.61 30.59 -7.10
C PRO A 74 -25.22 30.80 -6.48
N ASP A 75 -25.17 30.99 -5.16
CA ASP A 75 -23.95 31.31 -4.42
C ASP A 75 -23.25 30.09 -3.80
N LEU A 76 -23.88 28.90 -3.77
CA LEU A 76 -23.28 27.70 -3.15
C LEU A 76 -22.19 27.12 -4.08
N PRO A 77 -20.95 26.95 -3.60
CA PRO A 77 -19.88 26.40 -4.43
C PRO A 77 -20.12 24.94 -4.83
N GLU A 78 -20.17 24.69 -6.14
CA GLU A 78 -20.27 23.33 -6.69
C GLU A 78 -18.89 22.67 -6.87
N PRO A 79 -18.79 21.35 -6.65
CA PRO A 79 -17.58 20.61 -7.01
C PRO A 79 -17.40 20.56 -8.53
N VAL A 80 -16.22 20.13 -8.98
CA VAL A 80 -15.95 19.98 -10.40
C VAL A 80 -16.90 18.95 -11.04
N SER A 81 -17.62 19.40 -12.07
CA SER A 81 -18.54 18.58 -12.86
C SER A 81 -17.85 17.92 -14.05
N GLY A 82 -18.31 16.72 -14.40
CA GLY A 82 -17.82 15.95 -15.55
C GLY A 82 -16.48 15.27 -15.28
N ILE A 83 -16.18 14.89 -14.04
CA ILE A 83 -14.93 14.19 -13.72
C ILE A 83 -14.82 12.84 -14.42
N ASN A 84 -15.95 12.18 -14.68
CA ASN A 84 -16.06 10.90 -15.37
C ASN A 84 -15.67 11.00 -16.86
N LEU A 85 -15.98 12.12 -17.52
CA LEU A 85 -15.72 12.32 -18.95
C LEU A 85 -14.23 12.23 -19.32
N PHE A 86 -13.35 12.59 -18.38
CA PHE A 86 -11.89 12.58 -18.60
C PHE A 86 -11.20 11.32 -18.08
N ARG A 87 -11.93 10.38 -17.47
CA ARG A 87 -11.35 9.22 -16.77
C ARG A 87 -10.46 8.37 -17.68
N ASN A 88 -10.91 8.12 -18.91
CA ASN A 88 -10.21 7.26 -19.87
C ASN A 88 -9.32 8.06 -20.86
N LEU A 89 -9.34 9.40 -20.82
CA LEU A 89 -8.59 10.25 -21.75
C LEU A 89 -7.14 10.51 -21.30
N LYS A 90 -6.82 10.22 -20.03
CA LYS A 90 -5.51 10.46 -19.41
C LYS A 90 -5.13 9.24 -18.55
N SER A 91 -3.87 9.21 -18.08
CA SER A 91 -3.46 8.18 -17.13
C SER A 91 -4.28 8.26 -15.83
N LYS A 92 -4.53 7.10 -15.21
CA LYS A 92 -5.28 7.02 -13.94
C LYS A 92 -4.70 7.96 -12.87
N ASP A 93 -3.37 8.03 -12.77
CA ASP A 93 -2.71 8.91 -11.80
C ASP A 93 -2.96 10.40 -12.11
N TYR A 94 -2.84 10.81 -13.37
CA TYR A 94 -3.12 12.19 -13.76
C TYR A 94 -4.57 12.58 -13.46
N TRP A 95 -5.51 11.72 -13.81
CA TRP A 95 -6.93 11.93 -13.54
C TRP A 95 -7.21 12.06 -12.04
N LEU A 96 -6.68 11.15 -11.21
CA LEU A 96 -6.82 11.22 -9.74
C LEU A 96 -6.21 12.50 -9.17
N ASN A 97 -5.04 12.93 -9.65
CA ASN A 97 -4.40 14.18 -9.23
C ASN A 97 -5.25 15.41 -9.61
N PHE A 98 -5.84 15.40 -10.81
CA PHE A 98 -6.77 16.44 -11.25
C PHE A 98 -7.99 16.53 -10.32
N VAL A 99 -8.67 15.41 -10.06
CA VAL A 99 -9.84 15.37 -9.16
C VAL A 99 -9.47 15.84 -7.75
N ALA A 100 -8.32 15.42 -7.22
CA ALA A 100 -7.84 15.85 -5.91
C ALA A 100 -7.60 17.36 -5.84
N HIS A 101 -6.91 17.93 -6.83
CA HIS A 101 -6.66 19.37 -6.90
C HIS A 101 -7.95 20.18 -6.98
N ARG A 102 -8.92 19.73 -7.79
CA ARG A 102 -10.22 20.41 -7.90
C ARG A 102 -11.05 20.29 -6.62
N SER A 103 -10.92 19.17 -5.91
CA SER A 103 -11.55 18.96 -4.60
C SER A 103 -10.99 19.90 -3.53
N ASP A 104 -9.67 20.16 -3.53
CA ASP A 104 -9.05 21.14 -2.63
C ASP A 104 -9.64 22.55 -2.83
N LEU A 105 -9.80 22.98 -4.09
CA LEU A 105 -10.38 24.28 -4.42
C LEU A 105 -11.86 24.37 -4.02
N TRP A 106 -12.63 23.32 -4.30
CA TRP A 106 -14.03 23.26 -3.93
C TRP A 106 -14.23 23.36 -2.41
N LEU A 107 -13.50 22.58 -1.61
CA LEU A 107 -13.63 22.64 -0.15
C LEU A 107 -13.24 23.99 0.44
N LEU A 108 -12.19 24.63 -0.10
CA LEU A 108 -11.82 25.97 0.33
C LEU A 108 -12.94 26.97 0.04
N SER A 109 -13.52 26.90 -1.17
CA SER A 109 -14.64 27.75 -1.55
C SER A 109 -15.86 27.53 -0.65
N LEU A 110 -16.22 26.26 -0.41
CA LEU A 110 -17.33 25.89 0.47
C LEU A 110 -17.14 26.38 1.90
N ALA A 111 -15.95 26.24 2.48
CA ALA A 111 -15.67 26.73 3.84
C ALA A 111 -15.76 28.27 3.95
N LEU A 112 -15.37 28.99 2.90
CA LEU A 112 -15.49 30.45 2.86
C LEU A 112 -16.95 30.90 2.69
N PHE A 113 -17.74 30.17 1.88
CA PHE A 113 -19.17 30.37 1.74
C PHE A 113 -19.88 30.17 3.08
N GLU A 114 -19.67 29.02 3.74
CA GLU A 114 -20.25 28.71 5.06
C GLU A 114 -19.85 29.74 6.13
N GLY A 115 -18.59 30.19 6.11
CA GLY A 115 -18.15 31.27 6.99
C GLY A 115 -18.90 32.57 6.74
N THR A 116 -19.14 32.92 5.48
CA THR A 116 -19.91 34.12 5.11
C THR A 116 -21.36 34.00 5.56
N SER A 117 -22.01 32.85 5.31
CA SER A 117 -23.36 32.54 5.77
C SER A 117 -23.48 32.56 7.31
N SER A 118 -22.40 32.22 8.02
CA SER A 118 -22.31 32.27 9.48
C SER A 118 -21.96 33.67 10.04
N GLY A 119 -21.89 34.71 9.20
CA GLY A 119 -21.59 36.08 9.63
C GLY A 119 -20.13 36.34 9.99
N PHE A 120 -19.18 35.54 9.48
CA PHE A 120 -17.76 35.66 9.82
C PHE A 120 -17.16 37.00 9.39
N GLY A 121 -16.84 37.86 10.37
CA GLY A 121 -15.99 39.03 10.17
C GLY A 121 -14.51 38.71 9.88
N LYS A 122 -13.69 39.74 9.70
CA LYS A 122 -12.26 39.64 9.32
C LYS A 122 -11.43 38.70 10.21
N LYS A 123 -11.64 38.75 11.54
CA LYS A 123 -10.90 37.92 12.51
C LYS A 123 -11.22 36.42 12.34
N HIS A 124 -12.49 36.08 12.16
CA HIS A 124 -12.95 34.71 11.92
C HIS A 124 -12.35 34.14 10.63
N ARG A 125 -12.47 34.86 9.50
CA ARG A 125 -11.93 34.43 8.21
C ARG A 125 -10.42 34.22 8.24
N LYS A 126 -9.68 35.13 8.88
CA LYS A 126 -8.22 34.99 9.06
C LYS A 126 -7.86 33.74 9.88
N LEU A 127 -8.62 33.45 10.94
CA LEU A 127 -8.40 32.27 11.76
C LEU A 127 -8.74 30.97 11.00
N LEU A 128 -9.88 30.93 10.31
CA LEU A 128 -10.30 29.78 9.50
C LEU A 128 -9.26 29.46 8.42
N TYR A 129 -8.86 30.47 7.63
CA TYR A 129 -7.84 30.31 6.60
C TYR A 129 -6.53 29.79 7.18
N LYS A 130 -6.03 30.39 8.27
CA LYS A 130 -4.81 29.93 8.95
C LYS A 130 -4.91 28.46 9.38
N LYS A 131 -6.06 28.02 9.88
CA LYS A 131 -6.25 26.62 10.31
C LYS A 131 -6.33 25.65 9.13
N ILE A 132 -6.98 26.04 8.03
CA ILE A 132 -7.03 25.25 6.80
C ILE A 132 -5.64 25.13 6.17
N ASP A 133 -4.89 26.23 6.13
CA ASP A 133 -3.56 26.29 5.51
C ASP A 133 -2.50 25.45 6.25
N GLN A 134 -2.72 25.19 7.54
CA GLN A 134 -1.89 24.26 8.34
C GLN A 134 -2.12 22.78 8.00
N LEU A 135 -3.17 22.46 7.22
CA LEU A 135 -3.45 21.10 6.79
C LEU A 135 -2.85 20.86 5.40
N PRO A 136 -2.19 19.70 5.16
CA PRO A 136 -1.75 19.33 3.83
C PRO A 136 -2.93 19.29 2.84
N LYS A 137 -2.68 19.54 1.56
CA LYS A 137 -3.73 19.47 0.54
C LYS A 137 -4.17 18.02 0.31
N ILE A 138 -5.41 17.81 -0.14
CA ILE A 138 -5.92 16.48 -0.52
C ILE A 138 -5.01 15.85 -1.55
N LEU A 139 -4.61 16.61 -2.57
CA LEU A 139 -3.68 16.15 -3.61
C LEU A 139 -2.39 15.57 -3.02
N GLU A 140 -1.76 16.29 -2.08
CA GLU A 140 -0.50 15.87 -1.47
C GLU A 140 -0.69 14.58 -0.67
N VAL A 141 -1.71 14.52 0.19
CA VAL A 141 -1.99 13.35 1.01
C VAL A 141 -2.36 12.15 0.15
N ALA A 142 -3.22 12.34 -0.85
CA ALA A 142 -3.68 11.27 -1.72
C ALA A 142 -2.52 10.69 -2.54
N ARG A 143 -1.64 11.55 -3.09
CA ARG A 143 -0.46 11.11 -3.83
C ARG A 143 0.51 10.35 -2.92
N MET A 144 0.80 10.87 -1.74
CA MET A 144 1.70 10.21 -0.79
C MET A 144 1.18 8.84 -0.36
N ARG A 145 -0.10 8.73 0.03
CA ARG A 145 -0.71 7.46 0.45
C ARG A 145 -0.77 6.44 -0.68
N ARG A 146 -1.14 6.84 -1.89
CA ARG A 146 -1.14 5.95 -3.07
C ARG A 146 0.28 5.44 -3.38
N ASN A 147 1.29 6.31 -3.32
CA ASN A 147 2.68 5.92 -3.53
C ASN A 147 3.19 4.94 -2.45
N SER A 148 2.94 5.22 -1.18
CA SER A 148 3.34 4.33 -0.08
C SER A 148 2.68 2.96 -0.20
N ARG A 149 1.38 2.90 -0.54
CA ARG A 149 0.67 1.64 -0.79
C ARG A 149 1.27 0.86 -1.96
N ALA A 150 1.60 1.54 -3.06
CA ALA A 150 2.23 0.91 -4.21
C ALA A 150 3.62 0.34 -3.88
N GLN A 151 4.41 1.04 -3.06
CA GLN A 151 5.71 0.58 -2.60
C GLN A 151 5.60 -0.63 -1.65
N VAL A 152 4.65 -0.62 -0.71
CA VAL A 152 4.33 -1.79 0.14
C VAL A 152 4.00 -3.00 -0.72
N GLN A 153 3.11 -2.83 -1.70
CA GLN A 153 2.72 -3.91 -2.60
C GLN A 153 3.89 -4.43 -3.43
N ARG A 154 4.78 -3.54 -3.88
CA ARG A 154 5.99 -3.91 -4.61
C ARG A 154 6.89 -4.84 -3.79
N VAL A 155 7.21 -4.47 -2.54
CA VAL A 155 8.03 -5.33 -1.66
C VAL A 155 7.40 -6.69 -1.46
N PHE A 156 6.08 -6.72 -1.22
CA PHE A 156 5.35 -7.97 -1.04
C PHE A 156 5.32 -8.82 -2.32
N ASN A 157 5.16 -8.21 -3.48
CA ASN A 157 5.20 -8.90 -4.77
C ASN A 157 6.59 -9.48 -5.05
N ASP A 158 7.65 -8.75 -4.74
CA ASP A 158 9.03 -9.23 -4.87
C ASP A 158 9.27 -10.42 -3.94
N PHE A 159 8.81 -10.36 -2.68
CA PHE A 159 8.86 -11.48 -1.73
C PHE A 159 8.13 -12.71 -2.28
N THR A 160 6.87 -12.57 -2.72
CA THR A 160 6.06 -13.69 -3.19
C THR A 160 6.57 -14.29 -4.50
N GLY A 161 7.12 -13.46 -5.40
CA GLY A 161 7.77 -13.92 -6.64
C GLY A 161 8.96 -14.83 -6.34
N ARG A 162 9.85 -14.38 -5.45
CA ARG A 162 11.02 -15.18 -5.02
C ARG A 162 10.62 -16.42 -4.22
N SER A 163 9.61 -16.31 -3.34
CA SER A 163 9.03 -17.43 -2.62
C SER A 163 8.54 -18.53 -3.58
N ARG A 164 7.81 -18.15 -4.63
CA ARG A 164 7.36 -19.08 -5.68
C ARG A 164 8.52 -19.77 -6.39
N ALA A 165 9.58 -19.03 -6.73
CA ALA A 165 10.78 -19.59 -7.34
C ALA A 165 11.43 -20.68 -6.46
N LEU A 166 11.59 -20.38 -5.17
CA LEU A 166 12.20 -21.30 -4.21
C LEU A 166 11.31 -22.53 -3.95
N LEU A 167 9.98 -22.34 -3.86
CA LEU A 167 9.04 -23.46 -3.79
C LEU A 167 9.21 -24.38 -4.98
N LYS A 168 9.22 -23.82 -6.20
CA LYS A 168 9.40 -24.59 -7.42
C LYS A 168 10.67 -25.45 -7.40
N ALA A 169 11.79 -24.88 -6.96
CA ALA A 169 13.06 -25.61 -6.82
C ALA A 169 12.96 -26.79 -5.84
N LEU A 170 12.23 -26.61 -4.73
CA LEU A 170 12.17 -27.55 -3.61
C LEU A 170 11.01 -28.56 -3.71
N THR A 171 10.11 -28.40 -4.69
CA THR A 171 8.96 -29.30 -4.92
C THR A 171 8.97 -29.86 -6.34
N GLU A 172 8.64 -29.04 -7.34
CA GLU A 172 8.45 -29.44 -8.74
C GLU A 172 9.77 -29.85 -9.40
N ASP A 173 10.80 -29.02 -9.23
CA ASP A 173 12.11 -29.20 -9.86
C ASP A 173 13.13 -29.90 -8.94
N THR A 174 12.66 -30.64 -7.92
CA THR A 174 13.51 -31.25 -6.88
C THR A 174 14.68 -32.05 -7.44
N ASN A 175 14.44 -32.81 -8.52
CA ASN A 175 15.48 -33.63 -9.14
C ASN A 175 16.59 -32.77 -9.76
N GLU A 176 16.22 -31.72 -10.48
CA GLU A 176 17.19 -30.82 -11.12
C GLU A 176 17.94 -30.01 -10.05
N PHE A 177 17.24 -29.51 -9.04
CA PHE A 177 17.85 -28.85 -7.89
C PHE A 177 18.88 -29.75 -7.19
N CYS A 178 18.52 -31.02 -6.91
CA CYS A 178 19.45 -31.99 -6.33
C CYS A 178 20.68 -32.22 -7.21
N ARG A 179 20.50 -32.27 -8.53
CA ARG A 179 21.58 -32.52 -9.49
C ARG A 179 22.59 -31.37 -9.53
N GLN A 180 22.14 -30.14 -9.30
CA GLN A 180 23.00 -28.95 -9.23
C GLN A 180 23.73 -28.81 -7.88
N CYS A 181 23.19 -29.37 -6.79
CA CYS A 181 23.82 -29.35 -5.46
C CYS A 181 24.90 -30.43 -5.28
N VAL A 182 25.98 -30.37 -6.08
CA VAL A 182 27.11 -31.31 -5.99
C VAL A 182 27.97 -31.03 -4.74
N PRO A 183 28.25 -32.02 -3.87
CA PRO A 183 29.04 -31.80 -2.65
C PRO A 183 30.44 -31.22 -2.88
N ASP A 184 31.12 -31.66 -3.95
CA ASP A 184 32.50 -31.24 -4.27
C ASP A 184 32.56 -29.93 -5.10
N GLY A 185 31.41 -29.32 -5.40
CA GLY A 185 31.27 -28.16 -6.30
C GLY A 185 31.58 -26.79 -5.69
N GLY A 186 32.24 -26.73 -4.53
CA GLY A 186 32.42 -25.50 -3.75
C GLY A 186 31.19 -25.14 -2.90
N ILE A 187 31.17 -23.94 -2.31
CA ILE A 187 30.06 -23.46 -1.47
C ILE A 187 28.94 -22.94 -2.38
N LEU A 188 27.74 -23.55 -2.30
CA LEU A 188 26.59 -23.16 -3.12
C LEU A 188 25.42 -22.61 -2.28
N CYS A 189 24.65 -21.72 -2.87
CA CYS A 189 23.42 -21.12 -2.37
C CYS A 189 22.27 -21.41 -3.34
N LEU A 190 21.04 -21.38 -2.83
CA LEU A 190 19.82 -21.38 -3.64
C LEU A 190 19.26 -19.95 -3.69
N PHE A 191 19.06 -19.43 -4.89
CA PHE A 191 18.50 -18.11 -5.12
C PHE A 191 17.14 -18.21 -5.81
N GLY A 192 16.20 -17.39 -5.37
CA GLY A 192 14.93 -17.13 -6.05
C GLY A 192 14.88 -15.72 -6.63
N ASP A 193 14.38 -15.59 -7.86
CA ASP A 193 14.12 -14.33 -8.54
C ASP A 193 12.61 -13.98 -8.53
N THR A 194 12.32 -12.69 -8.62
CA THR A 194 10.98 -12.09 -8.63
C THR A 194 10.10 -12.57 -9.80
N ASN A 195 10.71 -13.03 -10.90
CA ASN A 195 10.02 -13.61 -12.06
C ASN A 195 9.63 -15.09 -11.86
N GLY A 196 9.89 -15.68 -10.69
CA GLY A 196 9.58 -17.08 -10.40
C GLY A 196 10.65 -18.09 -10.87
N GLN A 197 11.80 -17.63 -11.33
CA GLN A 197 12.95 -18.49 -11.68
C GLN A 197 13.89 -18.67 -10.49
N TRP A 198 14.53 -19.83 -10.40
CA TRP A 198 15.50 -20.15 -9.37
C TRP A 198 16.85 -20.51 -9.99
N ARG A 199 17.93 -20.32 -9.22
CA ARG A 199 19.29 -20.74 -9.60
C ARG A 199 20.06 -21.28 -8.40
N VAL A 200 20.96 -22.22 -8.65
CA VAL A 200 22.01 -22.62 -7.70
C VAL A 200 23.34 -22.03 -8.15
N GLY A 201 24.09 -21.46 -7.23
CA GLY A 201 25.40 -20.88 -7.55
C GLY A 201 26.17 -20.46 -6.31
N PRO A 202 27.42 -20.01 -6.47
CA PRO A 202 28.21 -19.51 -5.35
C PRO A 202 27.55 -18.25 -4.73
N PRO A 203 27.85 -17.95 -3.45
CA PRO A 203 27.45 -16.68 -2.83
C PRO A 203 27.94 -15.49 -3.66
N ASP A 204 27.12 -14.44 -3.79
CA ASP A 204 27.52 -13.26 -4.55
C ASP A 204 28.64 -12.51 -3.78
N VAL A 205 29.79 -12.31 -4.42
CA VAL A 205 31.02 -11.79 -3.78
C VAL A 205 30.98 -10.26 -3.60
N ASN A 206 30.27 -9.56 -4.48
CA ASN A 206 30.18 -8.10 -4.50
C ASN A 206 28.78 -7.63 -4.10
N VAL A 207 28.39 -7.88 -2.85
CA VAL A 207 27.09 -7.41 -2.34
C VAL A 207 27.20 -6.09 -1.57
N PRO A 208 26.23 -5.19 -1.76
CA PRO A 208 26.11 -4.00 -0.94
C PRO A 208 26.11 -4.34 0.57
N PRO A 209 26.71 -3.50 1.43
CA PRO A 209 26.70 -3.72 2.86
C PRO A 209 25.28 -3.92 3.40
N GLY A 210 25.08 -5.01 4.14
CA GLY A 210 23.81 -5.33 4.78
C GLY A 210 22.77 -5.99 3.87
N LEU A 211 23.03 -6.17 2.56
CA LEU A 211 22.13 -6.94 1.70
C LEU A 211 22.13 -8.42 2.15
N PRO A 212 20.97 -8.98 2.52
CA PRO A 212 20.90 -10.37 2.99
C PRO A 212 21.21 -11.37 1.88
N GLN A 213 22.09 -12.32 2.19
CA GLN A 213 22.46 -13.41 1.30
C GLN A 213 21.72 -14.70 1.67
N PRO A 214 21.40 -15.58 0.70
CA PRO A 214 20.90 -16.91 1.02
C PRO A 214 21.95 -17.73 1.75
N GLU A 215 21.50 -18.79 2.43
CA GLU A 215 22.38 -19.66 3.20
C GLU A 215 23.44 -20.31 2.31
N PRO A 216 24.73 -20.16 2.62
CA PRO A 216 25.81 -20.80 1.90
C PRO A 216 26.01 -22.26 2.31
N GLY A 217 26.49 -23.08 1.37
CA GLY A 217 26.94 -24.44 1.65
C GLY A 217 25.80 -25.45 1.72
N ILE A 218 24.66 -25.17 1.09
CA ILE A 218 23.50 -26.08 1.12
C ILE A 218 23.82 -27.47 0.54
N ASN A 219 24.76 -27.53 -0.40
CA ASN A 219 25.22 -28.75 -1.06
C ASN A 219 26.07 -29.65 -0.16
N LEU A 220 26.75 -29.09 0.86
CA LEU A 220 27.66 -29.83 1.74
C LEU A 220 26.92 -30.89 2.58
N TYR A 221 25.63 -30.67 2.84
CA TYR A 221 24.80 -31.52 3.69
C TYR A 221 23.86 -32.45 2.90
N ARG A 222 23.86 -32.40 1.56
CA ARG A 222 22.90 -33.13 0.72
C ARG A 222 22.95 -34.65 0.90
N GLY A 223 24.14 -35.20 1.11
CA GLY A 223 24.38 -36.63 1.28
C GLY A 223 24.41 -37.11 2.73
N SER A 224 24.38 -36.20 3.71
CA SER A 224 24.53 -36.53 5.13
C SER A 224 23.20 -36.68 5.87
N MET A 225 22.07 -36.43 5.22
CA MET A 225 20.74 -36.59 5.82
C MET A 225 19.67 -37.00 4.78
N PRO A 226 18.50 -37.51 5.22
CA PRO A 226 17.41 -37.86 4.32
C PRO A 226 16.96 -36.68 3.45
N LEU A 227 16.59 -36.96 2.19
CA LEU A 227 16.23 -35.94 1.19
C LEU A 227 15.19 -34.93 1.72
N VAL A 228 14.09 -35.42 2.29
CA VAL A 228 13.01 -34.54 2.79
C VAL A 228 13.50 -33.67 3.94
N THR A 229 14.37 -34.19 4.81
CA THR A 229 14.99 -33.43 5.89
C THR A 229 15.89 -32.33 5.34
N TRP A 230 16.70 -32.65 4.33
CA TRP A 230 17.57 -31.68 3.66
C TRP A 230 16.77 -30.58 2.96
N LEU A 231 15.74 -30.94 2.17
CA LEU A 231 14.88 -29.96 1.50
C LEU A 231 14.17 -29.04 2.49
N SER A 232 13.67 -29.61 3.61
CA SER A 232 13.04 -28.83 4.68
C SER A 232 14.05 -27.89 5.34
N TRP A 233 15.30 -28.33 5.53
CA TRP A 233 16.37 -27.49 6.05
C TRP A 233 16.66 -26.31 5.10
N VAL A 234 16.84 -26.56 3.80
CA VAL A 234 17.03 -25.50 2.79
C VAL A 234 15.83 -24.53 2.76
N ALA A 235 14.60 -25.05 2.85
CA ALA A 235 13.38 -24.25 2.88
C ALA A 235 13.36 -23.28 4.07
N ARG A 236 13.74 -23.75 5.27
CA ARG A 236 13.79 -22.93 6.48
C ARG A 236 14.79 -21.76 6.35
N PHE A 237 15.95 -22.01 5.80
CA PHE A 237 16.95 -20.94 5.59
C PHE A 237 16.53 -19.97 4.48
N SER A 238 15.83 -20.49 3.46
CA SER A 238 15.22 -19.68 2.42
C SER A 238 14.12 -18.77 2.98
N ASP A 239 13.29 -19.23 3.93
CA ASP A 239 12.32 -18.38 4.65
C ASP A 239 13.01 -17.21 5.38
N ILE A 240 14.11 -17.50 6.10
CA ILE A 240 14.89 -16.47 6.81
C ILE A 240 15.47 -15.45 5.84
N TRP A 241 16.06 -15.92 4.75
CA TRP A 241 16.63 -15.06 3.71
C TRP A 241 15.57 -14.15 3.09
N LEU A 242 14.42 -14.69 2.68
CA LEU A 242 13.34 -13.91 2.07
C LEU A 242 12.79 -12.82 2.99
N ARG A 243 12.57 -13.14 4.28
CA ARG A 243 12.10 -12.17 5.27
C ARG A 243 13.14 -11.07 5.52
N SER A 244 14.40 -11.46 5.62
CA SER A 244 15.51 -10.50 5.79
C SER A 244 15.60 -9.57 4.58
N LEU A 245 15.52 -10.12 3.37
CA LEU A 245 15.57 -9.36 2.13
C LEU A 245 14.38 -8.40 2.01
N ALA A 246 13.15 -8.85 2.29
CA ALA A 246 11.99 -7.97 2.30
C ALA A 246 12.12 -6.82 3.32
N SER A 247 12.67 -7.09 4.50
CA SER A 247 12.95 -6.07 5.51
C SER A 247 14.01 -5.07 5.04
N PHE A 248 15.08 -5.55 4.42
CA PHE A 248 16.14 -4.72 3.85
C PHE A 248 15.59 -3.83 2.71
N GLU A 249 14.83 -4.40 1.78
CA GLU A 249 14.19 -3.65 0.69
C GLU A 249 13.26 -2.56 1.21
N ALA A 250 12.40 -2.90 2.18
CA ALA A 250 11.49 -1.96 2.80
C ALA A 250 12.22 -0.82 3.54
N THR A 251 13.34 -1.09 4.19
CA THR A 251 14.02 -0.13 5.07
C THR A 251 15.10 0.66 4.34
N ASN A 252 16.01 -0.03 3.66
CA ASN A 252 17.24 0.51 3.12
C ASN A 252 17.11 0.97 1.67
N ASN A 253 16.38 0.23 0.84
CA ASN A 253 16.24 0.57 -0.58
C ASN A 253 15.09 1.55 -0.82
N ILE A 254 13.92 1.30 -0.24
CA ILE A 254 12.72 2.12 -0.45
C ILE A 254 12.56 3.21 0.62
N GLY A 255 12.94 2.92 1.87
CA GLY A 255 12.76 3.87 2.98
C GLY A 255 11.31 3.99 3.47
N LEU A 256 10.57 2.88 3.53
CA LEU A 256 9.20 2.85 4.03
C LEU A 256 9.13 3.30 5.50
N HIS A 257 8.09 4.07 5.83
CA HIS A 257 7.78 4.45 7.21
C HIS A 257 7.38 3.22 8.05
N GLN A 258 7.49 3.33 9.37
CA GLN A 258 7.29 2.22 10.30
C GLN A 258 5.95 1.50 10.10
N ALA A 259 4.85 2.23 9.95
CA ALA A 259 3.53 1.64 9.73
C ALA A 259 3.46 0.82 8.43
N ASP A 260 4.14 1.25 7.38
CA ASP A 260 4.18 0.53 6.10
C ASP A 260 5.09 -0.70 6.16
N ARG A 261 6.18 -0.65 6.94
CA ARG A 261 7.00 -1.83 7.21
C ARG A 261 6.22 -2.91 7.98
N LEU A 262 5.42 -2.51 8.96
CA LEU A 262 4.53 -3.42 9.68
C LEU A 262 3.49 -4.04 8.74
N ARG A 263 2.90 -3.26 7.82
CA ARG A 263 1.98 -3.81 6.82
C ARG A 263 2.63 -4.88 5.94
N VAL A 264 3.86 -4.64 5.45
CA VAL A 264 4.60 -5.66 4.67
C VAL A 264 4.78 -6.93 5.50
N HIS A 265 5.17 -6.79 6.77
CA HIS A 265 5.34 -7.91 7.69
C HIS A 265 4.05 -8.70 7.89
N ASP A 266 2.95 -8.03 8.21
CA ASP A 266 1.64 -8.65 8.42
C ASP A 266 1.16 -9.41 7.16
N MET A 267 1.41 -8.85 5.97
CA MET A 267 1.09 -9.52 4.71
C MET A 267 1.92 -10.80 4.53
N ILE A 268 3.22 -10.77 4.88
CA ILE A 268 4.11 -11.95 4.78
C ILE A 268 3.70 -13.03 5.80
N GLU A 269 3.30 -12.64 7.02
CA GLU A 269 2.88 -13.58 8.06
C GLU A 269 1.59 -14.34 7.74
N GLN A 270 0.74 -13.80 6.86
CA GLN A 270 -0.46 -14.49 6.40
C GLN A 270 -0.17 -15.64 5.42
N LEU A 271 1.06 -15.77 4.92
CA LEU A 271 1.46 -16.82 4.00
C LEU A 271 2.07 -18.03 4.74
N PRO A 272 1.86 -19.27 4.26
CA PRO A 272 2.57 -20.43 4.79
C PRO A 272 4.07 -20.30 4.52
N THR A 273 4.89 -20.80 5.44
CA THR A 273 6.35 -20.82 5.25
C THR A 273 6.75 -21.82 4.16
N LEU A 274 7.90 -21.59 3.51
CA LEU A 274 8.46 -22.56 2.57
C LEU A 274 8.65 -23.92 3.26
N TYR A 275 9.13 -23.90 4.50
CA TYR A 275 9.29 -25.10 5.32
C TYR A 275 7.98 -25.91 5.42
N ASP A 276 6.88 -25.27 5.77
CA ASP A 276 5.58 -25.93 5.94
C ASP A 276 5.09 -26.52 4.61
N VAL A 277 5.20 -25.76 3.52
CA VAL A 277 4.76 -26.20 2.19
C VAL A 277 5.60 -27.39 1.70
N VAL A 278 6.93 -27.27 1.74
CA VAL A 278 7.86 -28.31 1.24
C VAL A 278 7.71 -29.60 2.05
N ARG A 279 7.64 -29.50 3.37
CA ARG A 279 7.47 -30.68 4.23
C ARG A 279 6.15 -31.40 3.93
N ASN A 280 5.05 -30.67 3.79
CA ASN A 280 3.74 -31.28 3.50
C ASN A 280 3.70 -31.91 2.10
N TYR A 281 4.27 -31.24 1.10
CA TYR A 281 4.33 -31.72 -0.28
C TYR A 281 4.99 -33.11 -0.39
N HIS A 282 6.17 -33.27 0.21
CA HIS A 282 6.92 -34.53 0.12
C HIS A 282 6.34 -35.64 0.99
N VAL A 283 5.76 -35.32 2.15
CA VAL A 283 5.06 -36.32 2.98
C VAL A 283 3.83 -36.88 2.27
N GLN A 284 3.04 -36.03 1.60
CA GLN A 284 1.87 -36.47 0.83
C GLN A 284 2.27 -37.31 -0.39
N SER A 285 3.31 -36.89 -1.12
CA SER A 285 3.81 -37.61 -2.29
C SER A 285 4.29 -39.02 -1.93
N LEU A 286 4.96 -39.18 -0.78
CA LEU A 286 5.36 -40.50 -0.28
C LEU A 286 4.14 -41.37 0.02
N ARG A 287 3.11 -40.86 0.69
CA ARG A 287 1.88 -41.63 1.01
C ARG A 287 1.20 -42.17 -0.24
N LEU A 288 1.05 -41.35 -1.28
CA LEU A 288 0.45 -41.75 -2.56
C LEU A 288 1.26 -42.83 -3.28
N SER A 289 2.60 -42.77 -3.20
CA SER A 289 3.48 -43.77 -3.81
C SER A 289 3.39 -45.14 -3.11
N TYR A 290 3.15 -45.18 -1.80
CA TYR A 290 2.96 -46.41 -1.04
C TYR A 290 1.59 -47.05 -1.31
N THR A 291 0.52 -46.26 -1.43
CA THR A 291 -0.82 -46.79 -1.75
C THR A 291 -0.88 -47.41 -3.15
N TYR A 292 -0.16 -46.85 -4.12
CA TYR A 292 -0.14 -47.35 -5.50
C TYR A 292 0.73 -48.60 -5.70
N ARG A 293 1.69 -48.87 -4.80
CA ARG A 293 2.52 -50.09 -4.82
C ARG A 293 1.91 -51.25 -4.04
N ALA A 294 0.87 -51.00 -3.25
CA ALA A 294 0.16 -52.00 -2.44
C ALA A 294 -1.15 -52.48 -3.08
N SER A 295 -1.41 -52.08 -4.34
CA SER A 295 -2.54 -52.53 -5.18
C SER A 295 -2.01 -53.30 -6.39
#